data_AF-A0A1E4S4G6-F1
#
_entry.id   AF-A0A1E4S4G6-F1
#
_cell.length_a   1.000
_cell.length_b   1.000
_cell.length_c   1.000
_cell.angle_alpha   90.00
_cell.angle_beta   90.00
_cell.angle_gamma   90.00
#
_symmetry.space_group_name_H-M   'P 1'
#
loop_
_entity.id
_entity.type
_entity.pdbx_description
1 polymer ?
#
loop_
_entity_poly.entity_id
_entity_poly.type
_entity_poly.pdbx_seq_one_letter_code
_entity_poly.pdbx_strand_id
1 'polypeptide(L)'
;PFMHEVNRKDYPDYYRIIKKVTSLSTVKENLVSGRIKSMGQFINQMELVFRNAQTYNDEGSLLYQDSKTLQDYFHSRMDEI
;
A
#
# COMPACT_ATOMS: atom_id res chain seq x y z
N PRO A 1 9.21 2.06 5.49
CA PRO A 1 8.42 3.14 4.85
C PRO A 1 6.92 2.87 4.61
N PHE A 2 6.46 1.62 4.46
CA PHE A 2 5.05 1.32 4.09
C PHE A 2 4.09 1.13 5.28
N MET A 3 4.61 1.16 6.51
CA MET A 3 3.84 0.82 7.72
C MET A 3 2.84 1.90 8.10
N HIS A 4 3.18 3.17 7.94
CA HIS A 4 2.34 4.30 8.35
C HIS A 4 2.07 5.21 7.16
N GLU A 5 0.99 5.97 7.23
CA GLU A 5 0.64 6.95 6.22
C GLU A 5 1.69 8.07 6.16
N VAL A 6 1.91 8.60 4.96
CA VAL A 6 2.82 9.72 4.74
C VAL A 6 2.31 10.94 5.51
N ASN A 7 3.18 11.63 6.24
CA ASN A 7 2.78 12.82 6.99
C ASN A 7 2.31 13.93 6.03
N ARG A 8 1.05 14.35 6.17
CA ARG A 8 0.43 15.37 5.31
C ARG A 8 1.07 16.76 5.43
N LYS A 9 1.61 17.10 6.60
CA LYS A 9 2.27 18.40 6.81
C LYS A 9 3.59 18.46 6.05
N ASP A 10 4.31 17.34 6.04
CA ASP A 10 5.63 17.24 5.42
C ASP A 10 5.51 17.04 3.89
N TYR A 11 4.46 16.35 3.44
CA TYR A 11 4.22 16.04 2.02
C TYR A 11 2.78 16.38 1.60
N PRO A 12 2.41 17.67 1.50
CA PRO A 12 1.05 18.08 1.15
C PRO A 12 0.66 17.73 -0.30
N ASP A 13 1.63 17.65 -1.21
CA ASP A 13 1.50 17.25 -2.60
C ASP A 13 1.15 15.77 -2.76
N TYR A 14 1.65 14.90 -1.87
CA TYR A 14 1.27 13.48 -1.83
C TYR A 14 -0.24 13.31 -1.80
N TYR A 15 -0.94 14.09 -0.96
CA TYR A 15 -2.39 14.05 -0.81
C TYR A 15 -3.15 14.71 -1.97
N ARG A 16 -2.46 15.45 -2.84
CA ARG A 16 -3.04 15.95 -4.10
C ARG A 16 -2.98 14.90 -5.19
N ILE A 17 -1.90 14.11 -5.24
CA ILE A 17 -1.67 13.07 -6.24
C ILE A 17 -2.43 11.80 -5.86
N ILE A 18 -2.22 11.30 -4.64
CA ILE A 18 -2.80 10.06 -4.13
C ILE A 18 -4.18 10.32 -3.54
N LYS A 19 -5.21 9.78 -4.20
CA LYS A 19 -6.62 10.02 -3.84
C LYS A 19 -7.13 9.14 -2.70
N LYS A 20 -6.56 7.95 -2.55
CA LYS A 20 -6.93 6.98 -1.51
C LYS A 20 -5.68 6.62 -0.72
N VAL A 21 -5.36 7.45 0.26
CA VAL A 21 -4.22 7.23 1.16
C VAL A 21 -4.50 6.00 2.04
N THR A 22 -3.49 5.17 2.21
CA THR A 22 -3.52 3.98 3.05
C THR A 22 -2.08 3.57 3.40
N SER A 23 -1.95 2.63 4.34
CA SER A 23 -0.69 2.05 4.78
C SER A 23 -0.91 0.62 5.23
N LEU A 24 0.16 -0.16 5.42
CA LEU A 24 0.04 -1.53 5.93
C LEU A 24 -0.62 -1.59 7.32
N SER A 25 -0.38 -0.60 8.19
CA SER A 25 -1.08 -0.54 9.48
C SER A 25 -2.58 -0.28 9.31
N THR A 26 -2.96 0.61 8.39
CA THR A 26 -4.38 0.87 8.06
C THR A 26 -5.06 -0.39 7.52
N VAL A 27 -4.40 -1.13 6.62
CA VAL A 27 -4.92 -2.41 6.09
C VAL A 27 -5.08 -3.43 7.22
N LYS A 28 -4.08 -3.58 8.08
CA LYS A 28 -4.12 -4.48 9.24
C LYS A 28 -5.27 -4.13 10.21
N GLU A 29 -5.44 -2.86 10.53
CA GLU A 29 -6.53 -2.40 11.40
C GLU A 29 -7.90 -2.69 10.78
N ASN A 30 -8.07 -2.43 9.48
CA ASN A 30 -9.30 -2.73 8.76
C ASN A 30 -9.61 -4.23 8.68
N LEU A 31 -8.57 -5.07 8.61
CA LEU A 31 -8.72 -6.52 8.68
C LEU A 31 -9.18 -6.96 10.07
N VAL A 32 -8.46 -6.54 11.12
CA VAL A 32 -8.76 -6.95 12.52
C VAL A 32 -10.11 -6.42 13.00
N SER A 33 -10.54 -5.24 12.54
CA SER A 33 -11.85 -4.66 12.85
C SER A 33 -13.01 -5.24 12.02
N GLY A 34 -12.74 -6.22 11.14
CA GLY A 34 -13.77 -6.86 10.31
C GLY A 34 -14.33 -5.98 9.17
N ARG A 35 -13.67 -4.87 8.84
CA ARG A 35 -14.04 -4.02 7.69
C ARG A 35 -13.67 -4.67 6.36
N ILE A 36 -12.61 -5.48 6.34
CA ILE A 36 -12.26 -6.36 5.22
C ILE A 36 -12.97 -7.69 5.41
N LYS A 37 -13.94 -7.98 4.54
CA LYS A 37 -14.87 -9.11 4.65
C LYS A 37 -14.59 -10.25 3.68
N SER A 38 -13.63 -10.08 2.79
CA SER A 38 -13.26 -11.12 1.81
C SER A 38 -11.79 -11.02 1.42
N MET A 39 -11.26 -12.14 0.92
CA MET A 39 -9.89 -12.18 0.40
C MET A 39 -9.67 -11.17 -0.72
N GLY A 40 -10.64 -11.01 -1.63
CA GLY A 40 -10.57 -10.01 -2.69
C GLY A 40 -10.48 -8.57 -2.16
N GLN A 41 -11.15 -8.26 -1.04
CA GLN A 41 -11.00 -6.94 -0.40
C GLN A 41 -9.62 -6.76 0.22
N PHE A 42 -9.05 -7.81 0.84
CA PHE A 42 -7.70 -7.78 1.38
C PHE A 42 -6.65 -7.53 0.29
N ILE A 43 -6.70 -8.31 -0.80
CA ILE A 43 -5.81 -8.17 -1.96
C ILE A 43 -5.90 -6.74 -2.51
N ASN A 44 -7.11 -6.22 -2.75
CA ASN A 44 -7.29 -4.88 -3.27
C ASN A 44 -6.71 -3.78 -2.36
N GLN A 45 -6.75 -3.97 -1.04
CA GLN A 45 -6.17 -3.02 -0.08
C GLN A 45 -4.64 -3.08 -0.06
N MET A 46 -4.06 -4.28 -0.14
CA MET A 46 -2.61 -4.47 -0.26
C MET A 46 -2.08 -3.87 -1.58
N GLU A 47 -2.75 -4.16 -2.70
CA GLU A 47 -2.42 -3.57 -4.01
C GLU A 47 -2.43 -2.04 -4.00
N LEU A 48 -3.36 -1.43 -3.26
CA LEU A 48 -3.44 0.01 -3.16
C LEU A 48 -2.22 0.61 -2.46
N VAL A 49 -1.66 -0.05 -1.45
CA VAL A 49 -0.42 0.39 -0.78
C VAL A 49 0.73 0.45 -1.78
N PHE A 50 0.92 -0.63 -2.56
CA PHE A 50 2.00 -0.69 -3.56
C PHE A 50 1.78 0.32 -4.68
N ARG A 51 0.57 0.40 -5.23
CA ARG A 51 0.22 1.34 -6.30
C ARG A 51 0.44 2.78 -5.88
N ASN A 52 0.09 3.15 -4.65
CA ASN A 52 0.31 4.51 -4.16
C ASN A 52 1.81 4.85 -4.09
N ALA A 53 2.64 3.91 -3.64
CA ALA A 53 4.09 4.09 -3.66
C ALA A 53 4.63 4.23 -5.10
N GLN A 54 4.16 3.38 -6.02
CA GLN A 54 4.59 3.40 -7.42
C GLN A 54 4.10 4.64 -8.18
N THR A 55 2.93 5.18 -7.81
CA THR A 55 2.36 6.37 -8.47
C THR A 55 3.07 7.66 -8.03
N TYR A 56 3.48 7.74 -6.76
CA TYR A 56 4.07 8.97 -6.22
C TYR A 56 5.58 9.04 -6.39
N ASN A 57 6.28 7.92 -6.26
CA ASN A 57 7.74 7.91 -6.29
C ASN A 57 8.25 7.60 -7.70
N ASP A 58 9.39 8.20 -8.08
CA ASP A 58 10.04 7.91 -9.36
C ASP A 58 10.42 6.43 -9.48
N GLU A 59 10.34 5.88 -10.69
CA GLU A 59 10.65 4.46 -10.95
C GLU A 59 12.07 4.07 -10.53
N GLY A 60 13.04 4.99 -10.64
CA GLY A 60 14.42 4.77 -10.20
C GLY A 60 14.65 4.89 -8.69
N SER A 61 13.63 5.29 -7.92
CA SER A 61 13.77 5.48 -6.47
C SER A 61 13.72 4.17 -5.71
N LEU A 62 14.39 4.12 -4.55
CA LEU A 62 14.37 2.95 -3.67
C LEU A 62 12.95 2.59 -3.23
N LEU A 63 12.11 3.58 -2.93
CA LEU A 63 10.72 3.34 -2.50
C LEU A 63 9.87 2.70 -3.59
N TYR A 64 10.09 3.07 -4.85
CA TYR A 64 9.41 2.43 -5.97
C TYR A 64 9.87 0.97 -6.10
N GLN A 65 11.17 0.71 -6.10
CA GLN A 65 11.74 -0.63 -6.23
C GLN A 65 11.36 -1.56 -5.07
N ASP A 66 11.39 -1.05 -3.83
CA ASP A 66 10.94 -1.79 -2.65
C ASP A 66 9.45 -2.13 -2.74
N SER A 67 8.62 -1.21 -3.26
CA SER A 67 7.19 -1.48 -3.44
C SER A 67 6.91 -2.59 -4.45
N LYS A 68 7.72 -2.69 -5.52
CA LYS A 68 7.66 -3.77 -6.50
C LYS A 68 8.07 -5.10 -5.87
N THR A 69 9.17 -5.10 -5.13
CA THR A 69 9.67 -6.30 -4.42
C THR A 69 8.63 -6.83 -3.43
N LEU A 70 8.00 -5.95 -2.65
CA LEU A 70 6.94 -6.33 -1.72
C LEU A 70 5.66 -6.81 -2.42
N GLN A 71 5.31 -6.21 -3.55
CA GLN A 71 4.17 -6.64 -4.36
C GLN A 71 4.39 -8.05 -4.93
N ASP A 72 5.57 -8.33 -5.48
CA ASP A 72 5.90 -9.63 -6.05
C ASP A 72 5.95 -10.71 -4.96
N TYR A 73 6.50 -10.38 -3.79
CA TYR A 73 6.44 -11.27 -2.61
C TYR A 73 5.00 -11.49 -2.15
N PHE A 74 4.16 -10.45 -2.13
CA PHE A 74 2.75 -10.59 -1.77
C PHE A 74 2.02 -11.55 -2.72
N HIS A 75 2.22 -11.43 -4.04
CA HIS A 75 1.63 -12.32 -5.03
C HIS A 75 2.07 -13.77 -4.84
N SER A 76 3.37 -14.02 -4.62
CA SER A 76 3.84 -15.40 -4.40
C SER A 76 3.23 -16.04 -3.16
N ARG A 77 3.00 -15.27 -2.09
CA ARG A 77 2.29 -15.74 -0.89
C ARG A 77 0.80 -16.00 -1.15
N MET A 78 0.18 -15.26 -2.06
CA MET A 78 -1.24 -15.44 -2.40
C MET A 78 -1.48 -16.66 -3.29
N ASP A 79 -0.53 -16.99 -4.17
CA ASP A 79 -0.61 -18.19 -5.02
C ASP A 79 -0.49 -19.51 -4.22
N GLU A 80 0.05 -19.45 -3.00
CA GLU A 80 0.14 -20.60 -2.08
C GLU A 80 -1.17 -20.86 -1.30
N ILE A 81 -2.18 -19.98 -1.40
CA ILE A 81 -3.44 -20.04 -0.63
C ILE A 81 -4.58 -20.55 -1.50
#